data_AF-A0A2D6TXR0-F1
#
_entry.id   AF-A0A2D6TXR0-F1
#
_cell.length_a   1.000
_cell.length_b   1.000
_cell.length_c   1.000
_cell.angle_alpha   90.00
_cell.angle_beta   90.00
_cell.angle_gamma   90.00
#
_symmetry.space_group_name_H-M   'P 1'
#
loop_
_entity.id
_entity.type
_entity.pdbx_description
1 polymer ?
#
loop_
_entity_poly.entity_id
_entity_poly.type
_entity_poly.pdbx_seq_one_letter_code
_entity_poly.pdbx_strand_id
1 'polypeptide(L)'
;MVEAKETDNKKERKLVAVIRISGMIKVRKDMASTLDRLRLRRKYSCVIVDINDVNVKGMLDKIKFYVAYGEIDDKTMEKLVKERGESVQGRKMDVKLSASEVVKGLRDGKKLSDLGLKGFFRLHPPRGGIDSKIQYPKGVLGNNKKDINKLIGRMV
;
A
#
# COMPACT_ATOMS: atom_id res chain seq x y z
N MET A 1 -12.24 -38.42 -10.76
CA MET A 1 -12.48 -37.78 -9.45
C MET A 1 -11.26 -38.03 -8.57
N VAL A 2 -10.35 -37.07 -8.45
CA VAL A 2 -9.43 -36.98 -7.30
C VAL A 2 -9.20 -35.50 -7.05
N GLU A 3 -9.79 -35.01 -5.97
CA GLU A 3 -9.67 -33.65 -5.46
C GLU A 3 -8.21 -33.39 -5.04
N ALA A 4 -7.55 -32.45 -5.71
CA ALA A 4 -6.23 -31.99 -5.33
C ALA A 4 -6.36 -31.01 -4.17
N LYS A 5 -6.04 -31.54 -2.99
CA LYS A 5 -5.96 -30.91 -1.66
C LYS A 5 -5.42 -29.47 -1.71
N GLU A 6 -6.28 -28.53 -1.30
CA GLU A 6 -5.89 -27.21 -0.79
C GLU A 6 -5.06 -27.39 0.49
N THR A 7 -3.74 -27.23 0.38
CA THR A 7 -2.89 -27.08 1.56
C THR A 7 -2.91 -25.63 2.03
N ASP A 8 -3.75 -25.38 3.02
CA ASP A 8 -3.68 -24.28 3.97
C ASP A 8 -2.27 -24.16 4.56
N ASN A 9 -1.50 -23.19 4.07
CA ASN A 9 -0.36 -22.65 4.79
C ASN A 9 -0.70 -21.20 5.13
N LYS A 10 -1.52 -21.03 6.17
CA LYS A 10 -1.94 -19.71 6.69
C LYS A 10 -0.76 -19.06 7.43
N LYS A 11 0.30 -18.74 6.68
CA LYS A 11 1.38 -17.84 7.11
C LYS A 11 0.69 -16.55 7.53
N GLU A 12 0.91 -16.09 8.75
CA GLU A 12 0.39 -14.81 9.23
C GLU A 12 0.80 -13.68 8.27
N ARG A 13 -0.10 -13.28 7.37
CA ARG A 13 0.18 -12.26 6.36
C ARG A 13 0.29 -10.91 7.03
N LYS A 14 1.52 -10.39 7.07
CA LYS A 14 1.80 -9.07 7.62
C LYS A 14 1.67 -8.05 6.50
N LEU A 15 0.52 -7.40 6.46
CA LEU A 15 0.22 -6.37 5.48
C LEU A 15 0.91 -5.06 5.85
N VAL A 16 1.56 -4.47 4.85
CA VAL A 16 2.28 -3.23 4.97
C VAL A 16 1.73 -2.24 3.96
N ALA A 17 1.43 -1.04 4.42
CA ALA A 17 1.09 0.07 3.55
C ALA A 17 2.37 0.78 3.09
N VAL A 18 2.49 1.03 1.79
CA VAL A 18 3.64 1.68 1.17
C VAL A 18 3.17 2.93 0.44
N ILE A 19 3.72 4.08 0.82
CA ILE A 19 3.34 5.39 0.30
C ILE A 19 4.55 6.02 -0.37
N ARG A 20 4.38 6.46 -1.62
CA ARG A 20 5.43 7.22 -2.30
C ARG A 20 5.46 8.67 -1.80
N ILE A 21 6.56 9.08 -1.18
CA ILE A 21 6.75 10.44 -0.66
C ILE A 21 7.49 11.33 -1.65
N SER A 22 8.43 10.75 -2.40
CA SER A 22 9.29 11.47 -3.34
C SER A 22 8.68 11.60 -4.75
N GLY A 23 9.10 12.64 -5.49
CA GLY A 23 8.77 12.85 -6.91
C GLY A 23 9.53 11.90 -7.85
N MET A 24 9.42 12.12 -9.16
CA MET A 24 10.17 11.36 -10.19
C MET A 24 11.50 12.01 -10.60
N ILE A 25 11.69 13.29 -10.28
CA ILE A 25 12.88 14.05 -10.68
C ILE A 25 14.11 13.51 -9.93
N LYS A 26 15.21 13.28 -10.67
CA LYS A 26 16.49 12.75 -10.15
C LYS A 26 16.38 11.36 -9.47
N VAL A 27 15.37 10.57 -9.80
CA VAL A 27 15.28 9.17 -9.37
C VAL A 27 16.12 8.32 -10.33
N ARG A 28 16.98 7.45 -9.79
CA ARG A 28 17.76 6.51 -10.59
C ARG A 28 16.83 5.53 -11.32
N LYS A 29 17.19 5.11 -12.54
CA LYS A 29 16.35 4.26 -13.40
C LYS A 29 15.97 2.93 -12.75
N ASP A 30 16.89 2.32 -12.01
CA ASP A 30 16.68 1.09 -11.23
C ASP A 30 15.60 1.28 -10.16
N MET A 31 15.66 2.38 -9.41
CA MET A 31 14.68 2.73 -8.38
C MET A 31 13.32 3.08 -8.99
N ALA A 32 13.31 3.83 -10.09
CA ALA A 32 12.09 4.15 -10.84
C ALA A 32 11.38 2.88 -11.33
N SER A 33 12.13 1.94 -11.90
CA SER A 33 11.57 0.66 -12.36
C SER A 33 10.96 -0.17 -11.22
N THR A 34 11.56 -0.11 -10.02
CA THR A 34 11.05 -0.80 -8.83
C THR A 34 9.75 -0.15 -8.33
N LEU A 35 9.70 1.19 -8.29
CA LEU A 35 8.49 1.94 -7.95
C LEU A 35 7.35 1.65 -8.93
N ASP A 36 7.65 1.57 -10.22
CA ASP A 36 6.64 1.28 -11.26
C ASP A 36 6.11 -0.16 -11.15
N ARG A 37 6.96 -1.14 -10.83
CA ARG A 37 6.54 -2.53 -10.58
C ARG A 37 5.58 -2.64 -9.39
N LEU A 38 5.84 -1.89 -8.33
CA LEU A 38 4.95 -1.78 -7.16
C LEU A 38 3.72 -0.90 -7.42
N ARG A 39 3.54 -0.37 -8.64
CA ARG A 39 2.42 0.52 -9.03
C ARG A 39 2.45 1.90 -8.34
N LEU A 40 3.59 2.30 -7.77
CA LEU A 40 3.82 3.59 -7.12
C LEU A 40 4.26 4.67 -8.12
N ARG A 41 3.41 4.95 -9.11
CA ARG A 41 3.75 5.84 -10.24
C ARG A 41 3.78 7.33 -9.90
N ARG A 42 2.94 7.79 -8.96
CA ARG A 42 2.77 9.22 -8.64
C ARG A 42 3.10 9.49 -7.16
N LYS A 43 3.41 10.74 -6.85
CA LYS A 43 3.57 11.17 -5.46
C LYS A 43 2.27 10.92 -4.69
N TYR A 44 2.38 10.46 -3.46
CA TYR A 44 1.27 10.12 -2.56
C TYR A 44 0.34 9.02 -3.09
N SER A 45 0.84 8.14 -3.97
CA SER A 45 0.18 6.85 -4.19
C SER A 45 0.49 5.90 -3.04
N CYS A 46 -0.53 5.18 -2.58
CA CYS A 46 -0.42 4.15 -1.56
C CYS A 46 -0.74 2.77 -2.15
N VAL A 47 0.02 1.75 -1.77
CA VAL A 47 -0.20 0.35 -2.14
C VAL A 47 -0.06 -0.52 -0.90
N ILE A 48 -0.92 -1.52 -0.77
CA ILE A 48 -0.87 -2.51 0.30
C ILE A 48 -0.14 -3.73 -0.26
N VAL A 49 0.89 -4.20 0.44
CA VAL A 49 1.72 -5.34 0.07
C VAL A 49 1.90 -6.28 1.25
N ASP A 50 2.14 -7.56 0.97
CA ASP A 50 2.53 -8.54 1.99
C ASP A 50 4.06 -8.52 2.16
N ILE A 51 4.54 -8.31 3.39
CA ILE A 51 5.98 -8.28 3.69
C ILE A 51 6.60 -9.69 3.75
N ASN A 52 5.78 -10.74 3.86
CA ASN A 52 6.27 -12.11 3.92
C ASN A 52 6.88 -12.60 2.59
N ASP A 53 6.54 -11.93 1.48
CA ASP A 53 7.17 -12.19 0.19
C ASP A 53 8.58 -11.58 0.18
N VAL A 54 9.59 -12.46 0.03
CA VAL A 54 11.02 -12.09 -0.02
C VAL A 54 11.29 -11.07 -1.13
N ASN A 55 10.59 -11.18 -2.26
CA ASN A 55 10.74 -10.26 -3.38
C ASN A 55 10.27 -8.85 -3.02
N VAL A 56 9.14 -8.74 -2.31
CA VAL A 56 8.59 -7.46 -1.85
C VAL A 56 9.53 -6.82 -0.84
N LYS A 57 10.05 -7.58 0.13
CA LYS A 57 11.02 -7.09 1.11
C LYS A 57 12.27 -6.51 0.43
N GLY A 58 12.86 -7.25 -0.52
CA GLY A 58 14.02 -6.78 -1.28
C GLY A 58 13.73 -5.52 -2.11
N MET A 59 12.51 -5.40 -2.66
CA MET A 59 12.07 -4.18 -3.35
C MET A 59 11.94 -2.99 -2.39
N LEU A 60 11.36 -3.19 -1.20
CA LEU A 60 11.20 -2.14 -0.18
C LEU A 60 12.53 -1.62 0.34
N ASP A 61 13.50 -2.51 0.59
CA ASP A 61 14.83 -2.12 1.06
C ASP A 61 15.58 -1.26 0.04
N LYS A 62 15.39 -1.53 -1.26
CA LYS A 62 15.94 -0.70 -2.34
C LYS A 62 15.32 0.70 -2.36
N ILE A 63 14.00 0.80 -2.25
CA ILE A 63 13.27 2.07 -2.40
C ILE A 63 13.06 2.83 -1.08
N LYS A 64 13.62 2.38 0.04
CA LYS A 64 13.38 2.94 1.39
C LYS A 64 13.61 4.45 1.52
N PHE A 65 14.46 5.03 0.67
CA PHE A 65 14.73 6.48 0.64
C PHE A 65 13.71 7.30 -0.16
N TYR A 66 12.76 6.64 -0.84
CA TYR A 66 11.77 7.27 -1.71
C TYR A 66 10.34 7.11 -1.19
N VAL A 67 10.12 6.13 -0.32
CA VAL A 67 8.80 5.73 0.19
C VAL A 67 8.77 5.71 1.71
N ALA A 68 7.59 5.88 2.26
CA ALA A 68 7.25 5.58 3.64
C ALA A 68 6.48 4.27 3.67
N TYR A 69 6.86 3.32 4.52
CA TYR A 69 6.11 2.08 4.69
C TYR A 69 5.95 1.69 6.15
N GLY A 70 4.92 0.92 6.48
CA GLY A 70 4.69 0.44 7.84
C GLY A 70 3.51 -0.51 7.95
N GLU A 71 3.37 -1.14 9.11
CA GLU A 71 2.27 -2.06 9.42
C GLU A 71 0.95 -1.29 9.51
N ILE A 72 -0.06 -1.77 8.79
CA ILE A 72 -1.36 -1.10 8.72
C ILE A 72 -2.40 -1.77 9.62
N ASP A 73 -3.15 -0.95 10.37
CA ASP A 73 -4.26 -1.43 11.19
C ASP A 73 -5.55 -1.63 10.37
N ASP A 74 -6.41 -2.55 10.80
CA ASP A 74 -7.70 -2.81 10.14
C ASP A 74 -8.58 -1.57 10.04
N LYS A 75 -8.63 -0.78 11.12
CA LYS A 75 -9.38 0.47 11.17
C LYS A 75 -8.92 1.46 10.09
N THR A 76 -7.61 1.50 9.85
CA THR A 76 -7.01 2.38 8.84
C THR A 76 -7.28 1.85 7.44
N MET A 77 -7.20 0.52 7.24
CA MET A 77 -7.54 -0.11 5.97
C MET A 77 -9.00 0.14 5.58
N GLU A 78 -9.94 0.00 6.50
CA GLU A 78 -11.36 0.24 6.23
C GLU A 78 -11.62 1.70 5.79
N LYS A 79 -11.03 2.68 6.50
CA LYS A 79 -11.14 4.10 6.12
C LYS A 79 -10.57 4.35 4.73
N LEU A 80 -9.41 3.75 4.43
CA LEU A 80 -8.72 3.91 3.16
C LEU A 80 -9.56 3.36 2.00
N VAL A 81 -10.18 2.19 2.16
CA VAL A 81 -11.07 1.60 1.16
C VAL A 81 -12.34 2.45 0.98
N LYS A 82 -12.97 2.93 2.07
CA LYS A 82 -14.19 3.74 2.01
C LYS A 82 -13.98 5.07 1.27
N GLU A 83 -12.92 5.79 1.59
CA GLU A 83 -12.73 7.15 1.09
C GLU A 83 -11.94 7.23 -0.22
N ARG A 84 -11.10 6.22 -0.50
CA ARG A 84 -10.14 6.24 -1.62
C ARG A 84 -10.20 5.01 -2.52
N GLY A 85 -11.12 4.07 -2.27
CA GLY A 85 -11.38 2.93 -3.15
C GLY A 85 -11.94 3.39 -4.49
N GLU A 86 -11.14 3.25 -5.56
CA GLU A 86 -11.59 3.52 -6.93
C GLU A 86 -11.77 2.21 -7.69
N SER A 87 -12.88 2.03 -8.39
CA SER A 87 -13.10 0.89 -9.29
C SER A 87 -12.13 0.91 -10.49
N VAL A 88 -11.76 -0.27 -11.00
CA VAL A 88 -10.88 -0.44 -12.18
C VAL A 88 -11.45 0.26 -13.41
N GLN A 89 -12.77 0.28 -13.57
CA GLN A 89 -13.46 0.88 -14.72
C GLN A 89 -13.62 2.41 -14.63
N GLY A 90 -13.20 3.07 -13.54
CA GLY A 90 -13.18 4.53 -13.41
C GLY A 90 -13.94 5.06 -12.18
N ARG A 91 -13.84 6.38 -11.97
CA ARG A 91 -14.38 7.10 -10.78
C ARG A 91 -15.91 7.09 -10.64
N LYS A 92 -16.66 6.58 -11.63
CA LYS A 92 -18.12 6.75 -11.74
C LYS A 92 -18.94 5.49 -11.42
N MET A 93 -18.31 4.38 -11.03
CA MET A 93 -19.07 3.25 -10.48
C MET A 93 -18.87 3.19 -8.98
N ASP A 94 -19.96 3.43 -8.25
CA ASP A 94 -20.08 3.19 -6.83
C ASP A 94 -19.59 1.77 -6.54
N VAL A 95 -18.55 1.68 -5.71
CA VAL A 95 -18.06 0.41 -5.20
C VAL A 95 -19.17 -0.15 -4.31
N LYS A 96 -20.01 -1.02 -4.86
CA LYS A 96 -21.03 -1.80 -4.13
C LYS A 96 -20.42 -2.86 -3.19
N LEU A 97 -19.11 -2.82 -2.96
CA LEU A 97 -18.39 -3.76 -2.09
C LEU A 97 -18.22 -3.12 -0.72
N SER A 98 -18.64 -3.84 0.31
CA SER A 98 -18.44 -3.37 1.68
C SER A 98 -16.94 -3.32 2.00
N ALA A 99 -16.48 -2.24 2.64
CA ALA A 99 -15.07 -2.08 2.98
C ALA A 99 -14.54 -3.27 3.81
N SER A 100 -15.40 -3.89 4.61
CA SER A 100 -15.07 -5.05 5.44
C SER A 100 -14.83 -6.33 4.61
N GLU A 101 -15.52 -6.53 3.48
CA GLU A 101 -15.24 -7.66 2.57
C GLU A 101 -13.91 -7.49 1.85
N VAL A 102 -13.57 -6.25 1.48
CA VAL A 102 -12.28 -5.95 0.84
C VAL A 102 -11.12 -6.18 1.81
N VAL A 103 -11.26 -5.78 3.08
CA VAL A 103 -10.25 -6.03 4.11
C VAL A 103 -10.08 -7.52 4.37
N LYS A 104 -11.18 -8.29 4.43
CA LYS A 104 -11.12 -9.76 4.54
C LYS A 104 -10.42 -10.37 3.32
N GLY A 105 -10.82 -9.99 2.11
CA GLY A 105 -10.19 -10.45 0.88
C GLY A 105 -8.69 -10.16 0.81
N LEU A 106 -8.25 -8.99 1.28
CA LEU A 106 -6.83 -8.63 1.37
C LEU A 106 -6.04 -9.51 2.34
N ARG A 107 -6.63 -9.85 3.49
CA ARG A 107 -6.04 -10.80 4.45
C ARG A 107 -6.01 -12.23 3.90
N ASP A 108 -7.06 -12.60 3.17
CA ASP A 108 -7.14 -13.87 2.45
C ASP A 108 -6.23 -13.91 1.21
N GLY A 109 -5.57 -12.80 0.88
CA GLY A 109 -4.48 -12.74 -0.12
C GLY A 109 -4.94 -12.39 -1.53
N LYS A 110 -6.20 -11.99 -1.68
CA LYS A 110 -6.72 -11.44 -2.94
C LYS A 110 -6.09 -10.08 -3.18
N LYS A 111 -5.65 -9.81 -4.42
CA LYS A 111 -5.15 -8.49 -4.78
C LYS A 111 -6.35 -7.55 -4.93
N LEU A 112 -6.14 -6.26 -4.68
CA LEU A 112 -7.14 -5.22 -4.93
C LEU A 112 -7.74 -5.29 -6.35
N SER A 113 -6.93 -5.68 -7.34
CA SER A 113 -7.36 -5.84 -8.72
C SER A 113 -8.36 -6.99 -8.93
N ASP A 114 -8.24 -8.06 -8.14
CA ASP A 114 -9.16 -9.21 -8.20
C ASP A 114 -10.51 -8.87 -7.57
N LEU A 115 -10.53 -7.87 -6.70
CA LEU A 115 -11.72 -7.32 -6.05
C LEU A 115 -12.37 -6.19 -6.88
N GLY A 116 -11.96 -6.00 -8.13
CA GLY A 116 -12.50 -4.96 -9.02
C GLY A 116 -12.07 -3.53 -8.64
N LEU A 117 -11.11 -3.37 -7.72
CA LEU A 117 -10.54 -2.08 -7.34
C LEU A 117 -9.21 -1.83 -8.03
N LYS A 118 -8.87 -0.55 -8.22
CA LYS A 118 -7.52 -0.18 -8.65
C LYS A 118 -6.52 -0.71 -7.63
N GLY A 119 -5.44 -1.32 -8.12
CA GLY A 119 -4.40 -1.90 -7.27
C GLY A 119 -3.50 -0.89 -6.55
N PHE A 120 -3.96 0.35 -6.40
CA PHE A 120 -3.30 1.42 -5.68
C PHE A 120 -4.35 2.47 -5.30
N PHE A 121 -4.07 3.19 -4.23
CA PHE A 121 -4.88 4.28 -3.73
C PHE A 121 -4.20 5.62 -4.00
N ARG A 122 -4.98 6.63 -4.37
CA ARG A 122 -4.50 7.99 -4.56
C ARG A 122 -4.80 8.77 -3.28
N LEU A 123 -3.76 9.14 -2.53
CA LEU A 123 -3.94 9.89 -1.30
C LEU A 123 -3.76 11.39 -1.54
N HIS A 124 -4.37 12.20 -0.67
CA HIS A 124 -4.08 13.63 -0.59
C HIS A 124 -2.72 13.84 0.11
N PRO A 125 -2.00 14.94 -0.15
CA PRO A 125 -0.85 15.31 0.67
C PRO A 125 -1.22 15.36 2.16
N PRO A 126 -0.28 15.04 3.07
CA PRO A 126 -0.57 15.00 4.49
C PRO A 126 -0.89 16.39 5.05
N ARG A 127 -2.04 16.51 5.70
CA ARG A 127 -2.42 17.74 6.44
C ARG A 127 -1.41 17.99 7.56
N GLY A 128 -0.95 19.24 7.69
CA GLY A 128 0.09 19.63 8.65
C GLY A 128 1.53 19.39 8.20
N GLY A 129 1.76 18.95 6.95
CA GLY A 129 3.11 18.81 6.39
C GLY A 129 3.89 17.58 6.90
N ILE A 130 5.06 17.36 6.28
CA ILE A 130 5.99 16.27 6.60
C ILE A 130 7.44 16.60 6.25
N ASP A 131 8.37 16.05 7.02
CA ASP A 131 9.79 16.03 6.68
C ASP A 131 10.11 14.92 5.67
N SER A 132 9.84 15.24 4.41
CA SER A 132 9.95 14.32 3.27
C SER A 132 11.38 13.91 2.87
N LYS A 133 12.41 14.53 3.47
CA LYS A 133 13.83 14.27 3.16
C LYS A 133 14.55 13.45 4.22
N ILE A 134 13.98 13.34 5.42
CA ILE A 134 14.63 12.72 6.59
C ILE A 134 14.05 11.32 6.79
N GLN A 135 14.89 10.38 7.21
CA GLN A 135 14.48 9.03 7.55
C GLN A 135 13.77 8.97 8.91
N TYR A 136 12.81 8.06 9.05
CA TYR A 136 12.20 7.71 10.33
C TYR A 136 13.30 7.28 11.34
N PRO A 137 13.25 7.70 12.62
CA PRO A 137 12.11 8.30 13.34
C PRO A 137 11.96 9.82 13.27
N LYS A 138 12.95 10.56 12.77
CA LYS A 138 12.89 12.03 12.73
C LYS A 138 12.07 12.55 11.54
N GLY A 139 12.04 11.82 10.43
CA GLY A 139 11.19 12.11 9.27
C GLY A 139 10.28 10.94 8.93
N VAL A 140 9.84 10.88 7.67
CA VAL A 140 8.85 9.89 7.19
C VAL A 140 9.42 8.85 6.24
N LEU A 141 10.65 8.98 5.75
CA LEU A 141 11.20 8.00 4.80
C LEU A 141 11.55 6.68 5.50
N GLY A 142 11.28 5.57 4.81
CA GLY A 142 11.57 4.22 5.28
C GLY A 142 10.47 3.60 6.15
N ASN A 143 10.88 2.76 7.10
CA ASN A 143 9.96 1.99 7.94
C ASN A 143 9.45 2.83 9.11
N ASN A 144 8.18 3.25 9.04
CA ASN A 144 7.46 4.03 10.06
C ASN A 144 6.73 3.13 11.08
N LYS A 145 6.86 1.80 10.98
CA LYS A 145 6.19 0.83 11.88
C LYS A 145 4.69 1.16 12.01
N LYS A 146 4.20 1.47 13.21
CA LYS A 146 2.80 1.83 13.50
C LYS A 146 2.45 3.29 13.24
N ASP A 147 3.44 4.19 13.14
CA ASP A 147 3.18 5.62 12.89
C ASP A 147 2.67 5.89 11.46
N ILE A 148 2.78 4.91 10.57
CA ILE A 148 2.17 4.97 9.23
C ILE A 148 0.65 5.20 9.31
N ASN A 149 -0.02 4.64 10.32
CA ASN A 149 -1.47 4.76 10.48
C ASN A 149 -1.88 6.20 10.76
N LYS A 150 -1.07 6.93 11.55
CA LYS A 150 -1.25 8.36 11.78
C LYS A 150 -1.00 9.17 10.51
N LEU A 151 0.01 8.81 9.72
CA LEU A 151 0.30 9.48 8.45
C LEU A 151 -0.85 9.31 7.45
N ILE A 152 -1.35 8.08 7.28
CA ILE A 152 -2.49 7.78 6.40
C ILE A 152 -3.72 8.55 6.86
N GLY A 153 -4.01 8.60 8.17
CA GLY A 153 -5.13 9.37 8.70
C GLY A 153 -5.08 10.88 8.41
N ARG A 154 -3.90 11.44 8.11
CA ARG A 154 -3.74 12.84 7.68
C ARG A 154 -3.85 13.03 6.16
N MET A 155 -3.84 11.95 5.38
CA MET A 155 -3.79 11.92 3.92
C MET A 155 -5.08 11.38 3.27
N VAL A 156 -5.84 10.59 4.02
CA VAL A 156 -7.17 10.12 3.67
C VAL A 156 -8.14 11.28 3.85
#